data_AF-A0A8S9NT29-F1
#
_entry.id   AF-A0A8S9NT29-F1
#
_cell.length_a   1.000
_cell.length_b   1.000
_cell.length_c   1.000
_cell.angle_alpha   90.00
_cell.angle_beta   90.00
_cell.angle_gamma   90.00
#
_symmetry.space_group_name_H-M   'P 1'
#
loop_
_entity.id
_entity.type
_entity.pdbx_description
1 polymer ?
#
loop_
_entity_poly.entity_id
_entity_poly.type
_entity_poly.pdbx_seq_one_letter_code
_entity_poly.pdbx_strand_id
1 'polypeptide(L)'
;MDSSGKTQLMGIRNLTRRESTLHSEVEALRWAMENMLQHSTCQRFGTDCKELIAMCADEKDANVKWEELGFGFYRTDNMYVAKCKHGESFQEGSIVPYADFQISPCSAVLNYGQGLYEGLKAYRTEDGRIMLFRPDQNALRLQSGAHRLCMPYPSVDQFVSAVKQVVLANKKWVCIKLE
;
A
#
# COMPACT_ATOMS: atom_id res chain seq x y z
N MET A 1 -30.84 26.15 22.53
CA MET A 1 -31.96 25.68 21.69
C MET A 1 -32.04 26.63 20.51
N ASP A 2 -32.11 26.12 19.27
CA ASP A 2 -32.54 26.94 18.13
C ASP A 2 -34.08 27.02 18.10
N SER A 3 -34.59 28.05 17.42
CA SER A 3 -35.98 28.47 17.39
C SER A 3 -36.93 27.56 16.60
N SER A 4 -36.48 26.40 16.10
CA SER A 4 -37.32 25.46 15.33
C SER A 4 -37.90 24.30 16.15
N GLY A 5 -37.42 24.09 17.39
CA GLY A 5 -37.99 23.11 18.33
C GLY A 5 -37.97 21.64 17.88
N LYS A 6 -37.36 21.30 16.75
CA LYS A 6 -37.35 19.94 16.16
C LYS A 6 -35.98 19.24 16.21
N THR A 7 -34.97 19.87 16.79
CA THR A 7 -33.62 19.30 16.88
C THR A 7 -33.03 19.54 18.26
N GLN A 8 -32.70 18.47 18.97
CA GLN A 8 -31.98 18.54 20.24
C GLN A 8 -30.48 18.45 19.97
N LEU A 9 -29.76 19.56 20.18
CA LEU A 9 -28.30 19.56 20.23
C LEU A 9 -27.83 18.95 21.56
N MET A 10 -26.99 17.92 21.48
CA MET A 10 -26.34 17.30 22.63
C MET A 10 -25.51 18.36 23.39
N GLY A 11 -25.93 18.68 24.60
CA GLY A 11 -25.28 19.66 25.46
C GLY A 11 -24.00 19.14 26.12
N ILE A 12 -23.21 20.09 26.64
CA ILE A 12 -21.88 19.98 27.26
C ILE A 12 -21.93 19.22 28.59
N ARG A 13 -22.28 17.94 28.55
CA ARG A 13 -22.05 17.01 29.66
C ARG A 13 -21.17 15.88 29.13
N ASN A 14 -19.86 16.03 29.35
CA ASN A 14 -18.94 14.91 29.21
C ASN A 14 -19.36 13.84 30.23
N LEU A 15 -19.85 12.71 29.72
CA LEU A 15 -19.92 11.49 30.52
C LEU A 15 -18.50 11.11 30.91
N THR A 16 -18.29 10.88 32.21
CA THR A 16 -17.00 10.45 32.75
C THR A 16 -16.55 9.19 32.03
N ARG A 17 -15.46 9.29 31.27
CA ARG A 17 -14.86 8.17 30.53
C ARG A 17 -14.45 7.11 31.55
N ARG A 18 -15.14 5.96 31.57
CA ARG A 18 -14.56 4.75 32.15
C ARG A 18 -13.34 4.39 31.31
N GLU A 19 -12.18 4.35 31.93
CA GLU A 19 -10.96 3.83 31.32
C GLU A 19 -11.23 2.39 30.86
N SER A 20 -11.00 2.12 29.58
CA SER A 20 -11.02 0.78 29.00
C SER A 20 -9.59 0.35 28.66
N THR A 21 -9.40 -0.97 28.62
CA THR A 21 -8.18 -1.73 28.31
C THR A 21 -7.42 -1.31 27.04
N LEU A 22 -7.95 -0.38 26.24
CA LEU A 22 -7.24 0.23 25.11
C LEU A 22 -6.03 1.07 25.52
N HIS A 23 -6.03 1.64 26.74
CA HIS A 23 -4.93 2.52 27.17
C HIS A 23 -3.64 1.72 27.45
N SER A 24 -3.76 0.50 27.98
CA SER A 24 -2.61 -0.40 28.18
C SER A 24 -2.03 -0.93 26.86
N GLU A 25 -2.85 -1.12 25.83
CA GLU A 25 -2.39 -1.65 24.54
C GLU A 25 -1.63 -0.59 23.71
N VAL A 26 -2.07 0.67 23.77
CA VAL A 26 -1.37 1.79 23.11
C VAL A 26 -0.02 2.08 23.78
N GLU A 27 0.04 1.99 25.11
CA GLU A 27 1.29 2.15 25.86
C GLU A 27 2.26 0.99 25.60
N ALA A 28 1.77 -0.25 25.48
CA ALA A 28 2.58 -1.39 25.07
C ALA A 28 3.13 -1.25 23.64
N LEU A 29 2.32 -0.72 22.71
CA LEU A 29 2.75 -0.47 21.33
C LEU A 29 3.81 0.64 21.26
N ARG A 30 3.63 1.72 22.03
CA ARG A 30 4.63 2.79 22.13
C ARG A 30 5.95 2.27 22.70
N TRP A 31 5.88 1.47 23.77
CA TRP A 31 7.06 0.85 24.38
C TRP A 31 7.81 -0.08 23.42
N ALA A 32 7.10 -0.90 22.64
CA ALA A 32 7.70 -1.78 21.65
C ALA A 32 8.41 -1.00 20.52
N MET A 33 7.80 0.10 20.05
CA MET A 33 8.40 0.96 19.02
C MET A 33 9.63 1.71 19.53
N GLU A 34 9.61 2.19 20.78
CA GLU A 34 10.74 2.87 21.41
C GLU A 34 11.93 1.92 21.67
N ASN A 35 11.68 0.65 22.01
CA ASN A 35 12.73 -0.35 22.19
C ASN A 35 13.39 -0.80 20.86
N MET A 36 12.62 -0.88 19.77
CA MET A 36 13.16 -1.20 18.44
C MET A 36 14.13 -0.11 17.92
N LEU A 37 13.93 1.15 18.33
CA LEU A 37 14.80 2.27 17.97
C LEU A 37 16.11 2.30 18.75
N GLN A 38 16.14 1.78 19.99
CA GLN A 38 17.33 1.83 20.85
C GLN A 38 18.27 0.62 20.71
N HIS A 39 17.82 -0.50 20.13
CA HIS A 39 18.60 -1.75 20.11
C HIS A 39 18.89 -2.36 18.73
N SER A 40 18.58 -1.67 17.62
CA SER A 40 18.91 -2.19 16.29
C SER A 40 20.37 -1.91 15.90
N THR A 41 21.28 -2.77 16.35
CA THR A 41 22.65 -2.87 15.86
C THR A 41 22.81 -4.14 15.01
N CYS A 42 22.19 -4.19 13.83
CA CYS A 42 22.47 -5.25 12.86
C CYS A 42 23.21 -4.70 11.62
N GLN A 43 24.53 -4.92 11.66
CA GLN A 43 25.45 -5.21 10.56
C GLN A 43 25.77 -4.09 9.55
N ARG A 44 26.98 -3.52 9.71
CA ARG A 44 27.77 -2.95 8.62
C ARG A 44 28.44 -4.10 7.86
N PHE A 45 28.15 -4.24 6.58
CA PHE A 45 29.09 -4.82 5.62
C PHE A 45 29.33 -3.76 4.54
N GLY A 46 30.60 -3.37 4.41
CA GLY A 46 31.03 -2.40 3.43
C GLY A 46 31.43 -3.10 2.14
N THR A 47 30.84 -2.67 1.04
CA THR A 47 31.44 -2.66 -0.30
C THR A 47 30.98 -1.37 -0.96
N ASP A 48 31.93 -0.65 -1.56
CA ASP A 48 31.78 0.73 -2.04
C ASP A 48 30.69 0.84 -3.12
N CYS A 49 29.61 1.56 -2.80
CA CYS A 49 28.42 1.76 -3.63
C CYS A 49 28.70 2.37 -5.01
N LYS A 50 29.90 2.94 -5.23
CA LYS A 50 30.24 3.67 -6.45
C LYS A 50 30.52 2.78 -7.65
N GLU A 51 30.96 1.53 -7.45
CA GLU A 51 31.30 0.64 -8.57
C GLU A 51 30.08 -0.12 -9.13
N LEU A 52 29.06 -0.36 -8.31
CA LEU A 52 27.85 -1.11 -8.70
C LEU A 52 26.86 -0.28 -9.54
N ILE A 53 26.80 1.04 -9.33
CA ILE A 53 25.98 1.97 -10.12
C ILE A 53 26.44 1.97 -11.60
N ALA A 54 27.73 1.74 -11.85
CA ALA A 54 28.30 1.76 -13.20
C ALA A 54 28.06 0.46 -13.99
N MET A 55 27.81 -0.68 -13.32
CA MET A 55 27.68 -1.99 -14.00
C MET A 55 26.26 -2.31 -14.49
N CYS A 56 25.23 -1.60 -14.00
CA CYS A 56 23.83 -1.87 -14.35
C CYS A 56 23.13 -0.72 -15.09
N ALA A 57 23.87 0.31 -15.49
CA ALA A 57 23.34 1.42 -16.26
C ALA A 57 23.05 0.97 -17.71
N ASP A 58 21.98 0.22 -17.92
CA ASP A 58 21.24 0.31 -19.17
C ASP A 58 20.70 1.74 -19.27
N GLU A 59 20.82 2.38 -20.44
CA GLU A 59 20.37 3.75 -20.74
C GLU A 59 18.83 3.99 -20.59
N LYS A 60 18.10 3.08 -19.92
CA LYS A 60 16.63 3.04 -19.83
C LYS A 60 16.07 2.99 -18.41
N ASP A 61 16.89 3.20 -17.39
CA ASP A 61 16.38 3.40 -16.03
C ASP A 61 15.70 4.77 -15.91
N ALA A 62 14.67 4.86 -15.06
CA ALA A 62 14.05 6.14 -14.79
C ALA A 62 15.12 7.10 -14.24
N ASN A 63 15.12 8.37 -14.68
CA ASN A 63 16.06 9.40 -14.21
C ASN A 63 15.77 9.78 -12.75
N VAL A 64 16.03 8.84 -11.86
CA VAL A 64 15.67 8.86 -10.44
C VAL A 64 16.95 8.72 -9.64
N LYS A 65 17.15 9.64 -8.71
CA LYS A 65 18.24 9.57 -7.75
C LYS A 65 17.87 8.60 -6.64
N TRP A 66 18.23 7.33 -6.80
CA TRP A 66 17.84 6.24 -5.91
C TRP A 66 18.24 6.45 -4.44
N GLU A 67 19.37 7.11 -4.19
CA GLU A 67 19.89 7.40 -2.84
C GLU A 67 19.08 8.46 -2.07
N GLU A 68 18.35 9.33 -2.79
CA GLU A 68 17.53 10.40 -2.19
C GLU A 68 16.08 9.94 -1.95
N LEU A 69 15.72 8.70 -2.33
CA LEU A 69 14.36 8.19 -2.19
C LEU A 69 14.05 7.85 -0.73
N GLY A 70 13.12 8.61 -0.15
CA GLY A 70 12.49 8.28 1.13
C GLY A 70 11.26 7.38 0.97
N PHE A 71 10.59 7.08 2.08
CA PHE A 71 9.24 6.52 2.03
C PHE A 71 8.27 7.60 1.55
N GLY A 72 7.85 7.50 0.29
CA GLY A 72 7.00 8.50 -0.34
C GLY A 72 6.32 7.95 -1.59
N PHE A 73 5.33 8.70 -2.07
CA PHE A 73 4.67 8.37 -3.32
C PHE A 73 5.44 8.96 -4.50
N TYR A 74 5.96 8.09 -5.35
CA TYR A 74 6.59 8.47 -6.60
C TYR A 74 5.71 7.97 -7.74
N ARG A 75 5.27 8.89 -8.60
CA ARG A 75 4.41 8.58 -9.73
C ARG A 75 5.18 7.75 -10.75
N THR A 76 4.69 6.54 -11.03
CA THR A 76 5.14 5.69 -12.14
C THR A 76 4.32 5.97 -13.40
N ASP A 77 4.72 5.41 -14.55
CA ASP A 77 4.06 5.73 -15.82
C ASP A 77 2.71 5.02 -15.98
N ASN A 78 2.59 3.81 -15.44
CA ASN A 78 1.45 2.92 -15.70
C ASN A 78 0.81 2.40 -14.41
N MET A 79 -0.49 2.13 -14.48
CA MET A 79 -1.26 1.43 -13.45
C MET A 79 -2.07 0.29 -14.05
N TYR A 80 -2.44 -0.70 -13.23
CA TYR A 80 -3.37 -1.76 -13.63
C TYR A 80 -4.76 -1.47 -13.08
N VAL A 81 -5.79 -1.57 -13.91
CA VAL A 81 -7.18 -1.37 -13.51
C VAL A 81 -8.02 -2.57 -13.90
N ALA A 82 -8.74 -3.13 -12.93
CA ALA A 82 -9.79 -4.11 -13.15
C ALA A 82 -11.10 -3.59 -12.53
N LYS A 83 -12.23 -3.90 -13.16
CA LYS A 83 -13.56 -3.46 -12.72
C LYS A 83 -14.41 -4.65 -12.30
N CYS A 84 -15.25 -4.43 -11.30
CA CYS A 84 -16.23 -5.40 -10.84
C CYS A 84 -17.59 -4.69 -10.80
N LYS A 85 -18.59 -5.28 -11.45
CA LYS A 85 -19.98 -4.83 -11.28
C LYS A 85 -20.59 -5.48 -10.05
N HIS A 86 -21.67 -4.88 -9.54
CA HIS A 86 -22.39 -5.44 -8.40
C HIS A 86 -22.93 -6.83 -8.73
N GLY A 87 -22.62 -7.82 -7.89
CA GLY A 87 -23.04 -9.22 -8.08
C GLY A 87 -22.23 -10.00 -9.12
N GLU A 88 -21.26 -9.39 -9.80
CA GLU A 88 -20.39 -10.06 -10.78
C GLU A 88 -19.00 -10.34 -10.19
N SER A 89 -18.22 -11.16 -10.89
CA SER A 89 -16.80 -11.34 -10.61
C SER A 89 -15.98 -10.19 -11.23
N PHE A 90 -14.74 -10.02 -10.75
CA PHE A 90 -13.79 -9.10 -11.36
C PHE A 90 -13.55 -9.47 -12.82
N GLN A 91 -13.69 -8.48 -13.71
CA GLN A 91 -13.34 -8.59 -15.12
C GLN A 91 -11.82 -8.64 -15.28
N GLU A 92 -11.36 -9.15 -16.42
CA GLU A 92 -9.96 -9.00 -16.80
C GLU A 92 -9.60 -7.51 -16.88
N GLY A 93 -8.49 -7.14 -16.24
CA GLY A 93 -8.04 -5.76 -16.19
C GLY A 93 -7.05 -5.45 -17.30
N SER A 94 -6.58 -4.21 -17.30
CA SER A 94 -5.64 -3.72 -18.30
C SER A 94 -4.63 -2.77 -17.69
N ILE A 95 -3.44 -2.75 -18.28
CA ILE A 95 -2.46 -1.69 -18.05
C ILE A 95 -2.92 -0.42 -18.74
N VAL A 96 -2.96 0.68 -18.00
CA VAL A 96 -3.30 2.02 -18.48
C VAL A 96 -2.26 3.03 -18.01
N PRO A 97 -2.08 4.15 -18.71
CA PRO A 97 -1.26 5.26 -18.21
C PRO A 97 -1.77 5.72 -16.84
N TYR A 98 -0.85 6.12 -15.97
CA TYR A 98 -1.21 6.69 -14.68
C TYR A 98 -2.09 7.92 -14.87
N ALA A 99 -3.27 7.91 -14.27
CA ALA A 99 -4.24 8.99 -14.29
C ALA A 99 -5.07 9.02 -13.00
N ASP A 100 -5.68 10.16 -12.73
CA ASP A 100 -6.59 10.31 -11.59
C ASP A 100 -7.87 9.48 -11.79
N PHE A 101 -8.45 9.01 -10.69
CA PHE A 101 -9.72 8.28 -10.75
C PHE A 101 -10.91 9.23 -10.87
N GLN A 102 -11.78 8.95 -11.84
CA GLN A 102 -13.12 9.53 -11.87
C GLN A 102 -14.06 8.68 -11.01
N ILE A 103 -14.47 9.22 -9.86
CA ILE A 103 -15.35 8.55 -8.91
C ILE A 103 -16.57 9.42 -8.59
N SER A 104 -17.71 8.78 -8.35
CA SER A 104 -18.91 9.48 -7.89
C SER A 104 -18.67 10.05 -6.47
N PRO A 105 -19.13 11.27 -6.15
CA PRO A 105 -19.08 11.79 -4.78
C PRO A 105 -19.88 10.92 -3.79
N CYS A 106 -20.85 10.12 -4.27
CA CYS A 106 -21.61 9.18 -3.45
C CYS A 106 -20.91 7.82 -3.24
N SER A 107 -19.67 7.66 -3.70
CA SER A 107 -18.95 6.37 -3.58
C SER A 107 -18.74 5.98 -2.11
N ALA A 108 -18.95 4.70 -1.79
CA ALA A 108 -18.85 4.19 -0.41
C ALA A 108 -17.43 4.33 0.17
N VAL A 109 -16.40 4.30 -0.67
CA VAL A 109 -15.01 4.57 -0.26
C VAL A 109 -14.83 5.97 0.33
N LEU A 110 -15.54 6.98 -0.20
CA LEU A 110 -15.45 8.37 0.27
C LEU A 110 -16.31 8.65 1.50
N ASN A 111 -17.49 8.04 1.58
CA ASN A 111 -18.48 8.38 2.62
C ASN A 111 -18.39 7.45 3.85
N TYR A 112 -17.96 6.21 3.65
CA TYR A 112 -17.98 5.16 4.69
C TYR A 112 -16.66 4.42 4.81
N GLY A 113 -15.61 4.85 4.08
CA GLY A 113 -14.30 4.20 4.12
C GLY A 113 -14.31 2.76 3.62
N GLN A 114 -15.29 2.37 2.80
CA GLN A 114 -15.39 1.01 2.27
C GLN A 114 -14.33 0.81 1.16
N GLY A 115 -13.09 0.54 1.58
CA GLY A 115 -11.93 0.34 0.72
C GLY A 115 -10.79 -0.35 1.47
N LEU A 116 -9.89 -0.98 0.71
CA LEU A 116 -8.74 -1.72 1.23
C LEU A 116 -7.53 -1.42 0.36
N TYR A 117 -6.34 -1.57 0.94
CA TYR A 117 -5.09 -1.54 0.20
C TYR A 117 -4.19 -2.69 0.64
N GLU A 118 -3.24 -3.03 -0.21
CA GLU A 118 -2.20 -4.03 0.07
C GLU A 118 -0.82 -3.44 -0.20
N GLY A 119 0.19 -3.99 0.47
CA GLY A 119 1.56 -3.54 0.39
C GLY A 119 2.51 -4.70 0.13
N LEU A 120 3.21 -4.67 -1.00
CA LEU A 120 4.29 -5.58 -1.33
C LEU A 120 5.38 -4.86 -2.11
N LYS A 121 6.55 -5.46 -2.21
CA LYS A 121 7.71 -4.88 -2.89
C LYS A 121 8.14 -5.77 -4.05
N ALA A 122 8.58 -5.13 -5.12
CA ALA A 122 9.31 -5.76 -6.21
C ALA A 122 10.79 -5.41 -6.07
N TYR A 123 11.66 -6.38 -6.33
CA TYR A 123 13.10 -6.21 -6.23
C TYR A 123 13.76 -6.64 -7.53
N ARG A 124 14.74 -5.87 -8.00
CA ARG A 124 15.60 -6.30 -9.09
C ARG A 124 16.83 -6.99 -8.51
N THR A 125 17.11 -8.20 -8.98
CA THR A 125 18.31 -8.96 -8.65
C THR A 125 19.49 -8.50 -9.52
N GLU A 126 20.71 -8.86 -9.13
CA GLU A 126 21.95 -8.51 -9.85
C GLU A 126 21.93 -9.02 -11.30
N ASP A 127 21.30 -10.17 -11.56
CA ASP A 127 21.12 -10.74 -12.90
C ASP A 127 19.97 -10.11 -13.71
N GLY A 128 19.38 -9.02 -13.20
CA GLY A 128 18.35 -8.24 -13.86
C GLY A 128 16.93 -8.81 -13.77
N ARG A 129 16.72 -9.97 -13.12
CA ARG A 129 15.37 -10.52 -12.88
C ARG A 129 14.60 -9.67 -11.87
N ILE A 130 13.27 -9.71 -11.96
CA ILE A 130 12.39 -9.06 -10.97
C ILE A 130 11.77 -10.12 -10.08
N MET A 131 11.96 -9.97 -8.78
CA MET A 131 11.46 -10.85 -7.74
C MET A 131 10.30 -10.20 -6.98
N LEU A 132 9.24 -10.99 -6.76
CA LEU A 132 8.10 -10.64 -5.91
C LEU A 132 8.06 -11.61 -4.74
N PHE A 133 7.98 -11.11 -3.52
CA PHE A 133 7.93 -11.96 -2.33
C PHE A 133 6.49 -12.28 -1.94
N ARG A 134 6.10 -13.55 -2.11
CA ARG A 134 4.81 -14.13 -1.66
C ARG A 134 3.56 -13.27 -1.97
N PRO A 135 3.37 -12.82 -3.24
CA PRO A 135 2.21 -11.99 -3.60
C PRO A 135 0.86 -12.71 -3.40
N ASP A 136 0.86 -14.05 -3.37
CA ASP A 136 -0.28 -14.89 -3.02
C ASP A 136 -0.78 -14.62 -1.59
N GLN A 137 0.11 -14.39 -0.63
CA GLN A 137 -0.27 -14.10 0.77
C GLN A 137 -0.89 -12.71 0.91
N ASN A 138 -0.40 -11.73 0.15
CA ASN A 138 -1.04 -10.43 0.04
C ASN A 138 -2.46 -10.56 -0.55
N ALA A 139 -2.64 -11.40 -1.58
CA ALA A 139 -3.95 -11.65 -2.15
C ALA A 139 -4.91 -12.27 -1.13
N LEU A 140 -4.49 -13.29 -0.38
CA LEU A 140 -5.31 -13.91 0.67
C LEU A 140 -5.71 -12.90 1.76
N ARG A 141 -4.79 -12.01 2.15
CA ARG A 141 -5.09 -10.96 3.12
C ARG A 141 -6.08 -9.93 2.58
N LEU A 142 -5.94 -9.53 1.31
CA LEU A 142 -6.93 -8.69 0.61
C LEU A 142 -8.32 -9.34 0.65
N GLN A 143 -8.42 -10.63 0.33
CA GLN A 143 -9.69 -11.37 0.32
C GLN A 143 -10.33 -11.40 1.71
N SER A 144 -9.54 -11.67 2.76
CA SER A 144 -10.02 -11.63 4.14
C SER A 144 -10.55 -10.25 4.53
N GLY A 145 -9.85 -9.17 4.14
CA GLY A 145 -10.31 -7.80 4.37
C GLY A 145 -11.58 -7.48 3.59
N ALA A 146 -11.67 -7.89 2.33
CA ALA A 146 -12.82 -7.65 1.47
C ALA A 146 -14.06 -8.37 1.97
N HIS A 147 -13.90 -9.61 2.43
CA HIS A 147 -14.96 -10.34 3.12
C HIS A 147 -15.45 -9.58 4.36
N ARG A 148 -14.53 -9.04 5.18
CA ARG A 148 -14.89 -8.27 6.38
C ARG A 148 -15.63 -6.97 6.07
N LEU A 149 -15.38 -6.36 4.91
CA LEU A 149 -16.04 -5.14 4.44
C LEU A 149 -17.21 -5.40 3.49
N CYS A 150 -17.63 -6.66 3.33
CA CYS A 150 -18.69 -7.06 2.40
C CYS A 150 -18.46 -6.57 0.95
N MET A 151 -17.20 -6.59 0.51
CA MET A 151 -16.80 -6.20 -0.85
C MET A 151 -16.48 -7.42 -1.72
N PRO A 152 -16.70 -7.34 -3.05
CA PRO A 152 -16.14 -8.32 -3.95
C PRO A 152 -14.61 -8.26 -3.93
N TYR A 153 -13.95 -9.37 -4.24
CA TYR A 153 -12.49 -9.46 -4.34
C TYR A 153 -12.07 -10.31 -5.55
N PRO A 154 -10.90 -10.02 -6.16
CA PRO A 154 -10.35 -10.87 -7.20
C PRO A 154 -9.88 -12.22 -6.63
N SER A 155 -9.81 -13.23 -7.49
CA SER A 155 -9.11 -14.48 -7.16
C SER A 155 -7.61 -14.23 -6.91
N VAL A 156 -6.95 -15.17 -6.22
CA VAL A 156 -5.50 -15.07 -5.96
C VAL A 156 -4.72 -14.94 -7.27
N ASP A 157 -5.08 -15.73 -8.29
CA ASP A 157 -4.42 -15.70 -9.59
C ASP A 157 -4.63 -14.37 -10.32
N GLN A 158 -5.84 -13.81 -10.28
CA GLN A 158 -6.10 -12.48 -10.86
C GLN A 158 -5.26 -11.39 -10.18
N PHE A 159 -5.14 -11.42 -8.85
CA PHE A 159 -4.31 -10.48 -8.11
C PHE A 159 -2.82 -10.63 -8.47
N VAL A 160 -2.31 -11.86 -8.42
CA VAL A 160 -0.89 -12.14 -8.72
C VAL A 160 -0.56 -11.78 -10.16
N SER A 161 -1.45 -12.07 -11.11
CA SER A 161 -1.31 -11.67 -12.51
C SER A 161 -1.27 -10.14 -12.66
N ALA A 162 -2.20 -9.41 -12.04
CA ALA A 162 -2.23 -7.96 -12.05
C ALA A 162 -0.93 -7.34 -11.52
N VAL A 163 -0.42 -7.84 -10.40
CA VAL A 163 0.85 -7.40 -9.80
C VAL A 163 2.02 -7.64 -10.76
N LYS A 164 2.10 -8.82 -11.38
CA LYS A 164 3.15 -9.11 -12.37
C LYS A 164 3.08 -8.16 -13.56
N GLN A 165 1.89 -7.94 -14.12
CA GLN A 165 1.71 -7.05 -15.27
C GLN A 165 2.11 -5.61 -14.95
N VAL A 166 1.67 -5.05 -13.82
CA VAL A 166 1.98 -3.66 -13.46
C VAL A 166 3.45 -3.45 -13.14
N VAL A 167 4.10 -4.43 -12.51
CA VAL A 167 5.54 -4.38 -12.22
C VAL A 167 6.36 -4.46 -13.50
N LEU A 168 5.99 -5.33 -14.44
CA LEU A 168 6.65 -5.43 -15.74
C LEU A 168 6.46 -4.15 -16.58
N ALA A 169 5.26 -3.57 -16.57
CA ALA A 169 4.97 -2.30 -17.25
C ALA A 169 5.78 -1.12 -16.69
N ASN A 170 6.18 -1.20 -15.42
CA ASN A 170 6.95 -0.18 -14.72
C ASN A 170 8.38 -0.64 -14.37
N LYS A 171 8.95 -1.62 -15.08
CA LYS A 171 10.23 -2.24 -14.70
C LYS A 171 11.38 -1.24 -14.48
N LYS A 172 11.42 -0.14 -15.24
CA LYS A 172 12.45 0.92 -15.11
C LYS A 172 12.41 1.66 -13.75
N TRP A 173 11.33 1.49 -13.00
CA TRP A 173 11.12 2.03 -11.66
C TRP A 173 11.47 1.02 -10.54
N VAL A 174 11.89 -0.20 -10.90
CA VAL A 174 12.30 -1.22 -9.93
C VAL A 174 13.80 -1.14 -9.72
N CYS A 175 14.20 -0.63 -8.55
CA CYS A 175 15.60 -0.54 -8.16
C CYS A 175 16.24 -1.91 -7.96
N ILE A 176 17.55 -1.96 -8.20
CA ILE A 176 18.40 -3.05 -7.73
C ILE A 176 18.41 -2.98 -6.21
N LYS A 177 18.06 -4.09 -5.57
CA LYS A 177 18.24 -4.20 -4.13
C LYS A 177 19.74 -4.36 -3.88
N LEU A 178 20.39 -3.26 -3.53
CA LEU A 178 21.73 -3.27 -2.96
C LEU A 178 21.60 -3.87 -1.54
N GLU A 179 22.32 -4.95 -1.26
CA GLU A 179 22.41 -5.54 0.08
C GLU A 179 23.10 -4.60 1.08
#